data_AF-A0A3R8MQQ1-F1
#
_entry.id   AF-A0A3R8MQQ1-F1
#
_cell.length_a   1.000
_cell.length_b   1.000
_cell.length_c   1.000
_cell.angle_alpha   90.00
_cell.angle_beta   90.00
_cell.angle_gamma   90.00
#
_symmetry.space_group_name_H-M   'P 1'
#
loop_
_entity.id
_entity.type
_entity.pdbx_description
1 polymer ?
#
loop_
_entity_poly.entity_id
_entity_poly.type
_entity_poly.pdbx_seq_one_letter_code
_entity_poly.pdbx_strand_id
1 'polypeptide(L)'
;AESMFNEESKAIRRATNGVNLRRELIAARLAQDEKVYRTGHVKKLTAGDRWAGGKGDPIGVIEAGMEAVRTATGLRPNLMTMGAGVMALLKFHPAIQAAIGANERKRITTEILQDLFQIEEIVIGAPVSLPSMKAAMDKDSVPTDIWGDNLMLHYVGKPQPGADSADENEPSFGYTLRRKGMPVADKYDGAGGKVKYCRYTDIYKVAVVGGDAGYLITGISK
;
A
#
# COMPACT_ATOMS: atom_id res chain seq x y z
N ALA A 1 1.01 -3.90 43.75
CA ALA A 1 0.41 -4.75 42.73
C ALA A 1 0.62 -4.07 41.39
N GLU A 2 1.38 -4.65 40.47
CA GLU A 2 1.37 -4.20 39.08
C GLU A 2 -0.07 -4.31 38.57
N SER A 3 -0.60 -3.21 38.03
CA SER A 3 -1.90 -3.19 37.37
C SER A 3 -1.94 -4.28 36.30
N MET A 4 -3.02 -5.08 36.26
CA MET A 4 -3.28 -6.03 35.15
C MET A 4 -3.23 -5.34 33.77
N PHE A 5 -3.38 -4.01 33.75
CA PHE A 5 -3.23 -3.19 32.57
C PHE A 5 -1.90 -2.44 32.59
N ASN A 6 -0.96 -2.85 31.72
CA ASN A 6 0.28 -2.14 31.50
C ASN A 6 0.01 -0.86 30.65
N GLU A 7 -0.27 0.24 31.34
CA GLU A 7 -0.54 1.54 30.71
C GLU A 7 0.64 2.09 29.91
N GLU A 8 1.87 1.73 30.30
CA GLU A 8 3.08 2.13 29.56
C GLU A 8 3.10 1.47 28.17
N SER A 9 2.84 0.17 28.09
CA SER A 9 2.74 -0.55 26.81
C SER A 9 1.60 -0.01 25.94
N LYS A 10 0.46 0.37 26.55
CA LYS A 10 -0.64 1.03 25.83
C LYS A 10 -0.25 2.42 25.30
N ALA A 11 0.56 3.17 26.04
CA ALA A 11 1.03 4.49 25.62
C ALA A 11 2.03 4.38 24.45
N ILE A 12 3.00 3.46 24.53
CA ILE A 12 3.92 3.17 23.42
C ILE A 12 3.14 2.75 22.18
N ARG A 13 2.19 1.81 22.31
CA ARG A 13 1.36 1.36 21.18
C ARG A 13 0.60 2.51 20.52
N ARG A 14 0.05 3.45 21.30
CA ARG A 14 -0.64 4.64 20.77
C ARG A 14 0.31 5.52 19.95
N ALA A 15 1.50 5.80 20.47
CA ALA A 15 2.52 6.57 19.75
C ALA A 15 2.97 5.86 18.46
N THR A 16 3.24 4.55 18.54
CA THR A 16 3.62 3.72 17.39
C THR A 16 2.55 3.72 16.31
N ASN A 17 1.27 3.56 16.67
CA ASN A 17 0.17 3.59 15.71
C ASN A 17 0.08 4.93 14.97
N GLY A 18 0.28 6.05 15.68
CA GLY A 18 0.29 7.39 15.06
C GLY A 18 1.44 7.56 14.07
N VAL A 19 2.66 7.10 14.42
CA VAL A 19 3.83 7.17 13.53
C VAL A 19 3.66 6.27 12.31
N ASN A 20 3.12 5.06 12.49
CA ASN A 20 2.87 4.13 11.39
C ASN A 20 1.78 4.65 10.43
N LEU A 21 0.69 5.23 10.94
CA LEU A 21 -0.34 5.85 10.10
C LEU A 21 0.22 7.02 9.29
N ARG A 22 1.09 7.85 9.90
CA ARG A 22 1.78 8.91 9.16
C ARG A 22 2.67 8.35 8.05
N ARG A 23 3.39 7.26 8.31
CA ARG A 23 4.22 6.58 7.30
C ARG A 23 3.37 6.08 6.15
N GLU A 24 2.24 5.44 6.45
CA GLU A 24 1.27 4.95 5.47
C GLU A 24 0.80 6.08 4.55
N LEU A 25 0.40 7.22 5.11
CA LEU A 25 -0.02 8.39 4.33
C LEU A 25 1.09 8.93 3.43
N ILE A 26 2.35 8.91 3.88
CA ILE A 26 3.49 9.35 3.07
C ILE A 26 3.71 8.37 1.92
N ALA A 27 3.74 7.06 2.20
CA ALA A 27 3.95 6.02 1.20
C ALA A 27 2.83 6.01 0.16
N ALA A 28 1.57 6.06 0.59
CA ALA A 28 0.41 6.07 -0.29
C ALA A 28 0.40 7.30 -1.19
N ARG A 29 0.71 8.50 -0.67
CA ARG A 29 0.79 9.72 -1.50
C ARG A 29 1.90 9.63 -2.53
N LEU A 30 3.06 9.11 -2.15
CA LEU A 30 4.21 9.00 -3.05
C LEU A 30 3.97 7.94 -4.14
N ALA A 31 3.45 6.77 -3.77
CA ALA A 31 3.16 5.69 -4.71
C ALA A 31 1.99 6.00 -5.65
N GLN A 32 1.11 6.95 -5.32
CA GLN A 32 0.00 7.37 -6.18
C GLN A 32 0.30 8.66 -6.98
N ASP A 33 1.49 9.25 -6.83
CA ASP A 33 1.88 10.42 -7.62
C ASP A 33 2.35 9.98 -9.01
N GLU A 34 1.61 10.36 -10.05
CA GLU A 34 1.95 10.02 -11.44
C GLU A 34 3.37 10.47 -11.83
N LYS A 35 3.91 11.50 -11.16
CA LYS A 35 5.24 12.06 -11.47
C LYS A 35 6.40 11.17 -11.04
N VAL A 36 6.19 10.20 -10.15
CA VAL A 36 7.26 9.30 -9.72
C VAL A 36 7.45 8.12 -10.68
N TYR A 37 6.54 7.96 -11.65
CA TYR A 37 6.57 6.89 -12.64
C TYR A 37 7.25 7.35 -13.93
N ARG A 38 7.86 6.40 -14.63
CA ARG A 38 8.41 6.62 -15.97
C ARG A 38 7.30 7.00 -16.96
N THR A 39 7.62 7.80 -17.97
CA THR A 39 6.69 8.07 -19.09
C THR A 39 6.21 6.75 -19.71
N GLY A 40 4.89 6.59 -19.83
CA GLY A 40 4.26 5.34 -20.31
C GLY A 40 3.95 4.31 -19.23
N HIS A 41 4.35 4.55 -17.98
CA HIS A 41 4.07 3.68 -16.83
C HIS A 41 2.85 4.13 -16.00
N VAL A 42 2.00 4.96 -16.60
CA VAL A 42 0.74 5.43 -16.00
C VAL A 42 -0.38 5.19 -16.99
N LYS A 43 -1.41 4.45 -16.57
CA LYS A 43 -2.66 4.25 -17.32
C LYS A 43 -3.81 4.87 -16.57
N LYS A 44 -4.36 5.94 -17.13
CA LYS A 44 -5.63 6.51 -16.69
C LYS A 44 -6.78 5.87 -17.45
N LEU A 45 -7.68 5.20 -16.74
CA LEU A 45 -8.85 4.57 -17.36
C LEU A 45 -9.91 5.63 -17.69
N THR A 46 -10.44 5.55 -18.90
CA THR A 46 -11.53 6.42 -19.37
C THR A 46 -12.88 5.77 -19.10
N ALA A 47 -13.99 6.48 -19.31
CA ALA A 47 -15.33 6.00 -18.95
C ALA A 47 -15.69 4.61 -19.51
N GLY A 48 -15.20 4.27 -20.71
CA GLY A 48 -15.42 2.95 -21.32
C GLY A 48 -14.53 1.82 -20.76
N ASP A 49 -13.36 2.18 -20.23
CA ASP A 49 -12.34 1.23 -19.75
C ASP A 49 -12.49 0.91 -18.25
N ARG A 50 -13.32 1.67 -17.54
CA ARG A 50 -13.58 1.52 -16.09
C ARG A 50 -14.19 0.17 -15.76
N TRP A 51 -13.83 -0.32 -14.57
CA TRP A 51 -14.26 -1.62 -14.06
C TRP A 51 -15.59 -1.56 -13.30
N ALA A 52 -16.10 -0.35 -13.06
CA ALA A 52 -17.40 -0.13 -12.46
C ALA A 52 -18.51 -0.78 -13.32
N GLY A 53 -19.40 -1.53 -12.65
CA GLY A 53 -20.49 -2.26 -13.32
C GLY A 53 -20.04 -3.48 -14.13
N GLY A 54 -18.84 -4.00 -13.90
CA GLY A 54 -18.34 -5.21 -14.55
C GLY A 54 -17.95 -5.02 -16.02
N LYS A 55 -17.61 -3.79 -16.42
CA LYS A 55 -17.16 -3.41 -17.76
C LYS A 55 -15.63 -3.33 -17.83
N GLY A 56 -15.10 -3.07 -19.01
CA GLY A 56 -13.66 -2.98 -19.22
C GLY A 56 -12.96 -4.34 -19.14
N ASP A 57 -11.63 -4.29 -19.26
CA ASP A 57 -10.78 -5.47 -19.27
C ASP A 57 -9.68 -5.35 -18.20
N PRO A 58 -9.97 -5.70 -16.94
CA PRO A 58 -8.96 -5.64 -15.89
C PRO A 58 -7.77 -6.57 -16.15
N ILE A 59 -7.98 -7.71 -16.82
CA ILE A 59 -6.91 -8.67 -17.11
C ILE A 59 -5.93 -8.04 -18.10
N GLY A 60 -6.42 -7.58 -19.26
CA GLY A 60 -5.57 -6.98 -20.28
C GLY A 60 -4.86 -5.71 -19.79
N VAL A 61 -5.51 -4.90 -18.97
CA VAL A 61 -4.90 -3.69 -18.39
C VAL A 61 -3.79 -4.03 -17.41
N ILE A 62 -3.98 -5.02 -16.53
CA ILE A 62 -2.97 -5.42 -15.54
C ILE A 62 -1.78 -6.09 -16.24
N GLU A 63 -2.03 -7.01 -17.17
CA GLU A 63 -0.99 -7.68 -17.96
C GLU A 63 -0.15 -6.67 -18.78
N ALA A 64 -0.80 -5.69 -19.40
CA ALA A 64 -0.08 -4.62 -20.11
C ALA A 64 0.82 -3.80 -19.16
N GLY A 65 0.37 -3.56 -17.93
CA GLY A 65 1.19 -2.91 -16.90
C GLY A 65 2.37 -3.77 -16.44
N MET A 66 2.15 -5.08 -16.25
CA MET A 66 3.19 -6.03 -15.89
C MET A 66 4.28 -6.12 -16.97
N GLU A 67 3.87 -6.20 -18.23
CA GLU A 67 4.79 -6.24 -19.38
C GLU A 67 5.53 -4.91 -19.58
N ALA A 68 4.92 -3.76 -19.26
CA ALA A 68 5.61 -2.48 -19.26
C ALA A 68 6.77 -2.45 -18.25
N VAL A 69 6.53 -2.91 -17.01
CA VAL A 69 7.58 -3.01 -15.98
C VAL A 69 8.66 -4.01 -16.38
N ARG A 70 8.26 -5.20 -16.87
CA ARG A 70 9.19 -6.23 -17.33
C ARG A 70 10.07 -5.76 -18.49
N THR A 71 9.51 -5.02 -19.43
CA THR A 71 10.25 -4.50 -20.59
C THR A 71 11.24 -3.42 -20.16
N ALA A 72 10.90 -2.60 -19.16
CA ALA A 72 11.76 -1.52 -18.69
C ALA A 72 12.91 -2.02 -17.79
N THR A 73 12.66 -3.01 -16.94
CA THR A 73 13.60 -3.44 -15.88
C THR A 73 14.19 -4.84 -16.09
N GLY A 74 13.62 -5.65 -16.99
CA GLY A 74 13.93 -7.07 -17.13
C GLY A 74 13.27 -7.96 -16.07
N LEU A 75 12.54 -7.39 -15.10
CA LEU A 75 11.95 -8.08 -13.97
C LEU A 75 10.43 -7.92 -13.97
N ARG A 76 9.70 -9.00 -13.67
CA ARG A 76 8.24 -8.91 -13.50
C ARG A 76 7.91 -8.27 -12.15
N PRO A 77 6.84 -7.47 -12.05
CA PRO A 77 6.34 -7.00 -10.76
C PRO A 77 6.08 -8.16 -9.80
N ASN A 78 6.46 -7.99 -8.54
CA ASN A 78 6.23 -8.99 -7.48
C ASN A 78 5.20 -8.54 -6.45
N LEU A 79 4.79 -7.27 -6.49
CA LEU A 79 3.81 -6.67 -5.60
C LEU A 79 2.72 -5.96 -6.39
N MET A 80 1.46 -6.31 -6.13
CA MET A 80 0.30 -5.53 -6.55
C MET A 80 -0.32 -4.85 -5.34
N THR A 81 -0.46 -3.53 -5.38
CA THR A 81 -1.16 -2.78 -4.33
C THR A 81 -2.41 -2.13 -4.92
N MET A 82 -3.55 -2.25 -4.26
CA MET A 82 -4.79 -1.65 -4.74
C MET A 82 -5.63 -1.04 -3.62
N GLY A 83 -6.41 -0.02 -3.93
CA GLY A 83 -7.41 0.50 -3.01
C GLY A 83 -8.51 -0.52 -2.70
N ALA A 84 -9.11 -0.43 -1.52
CA ALA A 84 -10.20 -1.33 -1.12
C ALA A 84 -11.41 -1.29 -2.08
N GLY A 85 -11.73 -0.12 -2.64
CA GLY A 85 -12.76 0.04 -3.65
C GLY A 85 -12.49 -0.76 -4.93
N VAL A 86 -11.22 -0.83 -5.36
CA VAL A 86 -10.80 -1.59 -6.54
C VAL A 86 -11.02 -3.08 -6.32
N MET A 87 -10.59 -3.62 -5.18
CA MET A 87 -10.82 -5.03 -4.85
C MET A 87 -12.32 -5.38 -4.82
N ALA A 88 -13.17 -4.47 -4.32
CA ALA A 88 -14.62 -4.66 -4.31
C ALA A 88 -15.21 -4.79 -5.72
N LEU A 89 -14.66 -4.06 -6.70
CA LEU A 89 -15.03 -4.19 -8.11
C LEU A 89 -14.53 -5.51 -8.72
N LEU A 90 -13.27 -5.88 -8.45
CA LEU A 90 -12.66 -7.09 -8.98
C LEU A 90 -13.35 -8.36 -8.47
N LYS A 91 -13.84 -8.37 -7.23
CA LYS A 91 -14.44 -9.52 -6.54
C LYS A 91 -15.51 -10.28 -7.34
N PHE A 92 -16.26 -9.56 -8.19
CA PHE A 92 -17.33 -10.11 -9.01
C PHE A 92 -17.21 -9.67 -10.48
N HIS A 93 -15.99 -9.38 -10.94
CA HIS A 93 -15.80 -8.89 -12.30
C HIS A 93 -16.00 -10.03 -13.32
N PRO A 94 -16.91 -9.88 -14.31
CA PRO A 94 -17.24 -10.94 -15.26
C PRO A 94 -16.03 -11.44 -16.06
N ALA A 95 -15.14 -10.54 -16.48
CA ALA A 95 -13.93 -10.92 -17.23
C ALA A 95 -13.02 -11.87 -16.42
N ILE A 96 -12.86 -11.63 -15.13
CA ILE A 96 -12.03 -12.47 -14.26
C ILE A 96 -12.75 -13.79 -13.96
N GLN A 97 -14.06 -13.75 -13.68
CA GLN A 97 -14.85 -14.97 -13.51
C GLN A 97 -14.79 -15.88 -14.75
N ALA A 98 -14.81 -15.30 -15.95
CA ALA A 98 -14.69 -16.05 -17.20
C ALA A 98 -13.30 -16.69 -17.36
N ALA A 99 -12.24 -15.99 -16.97
CA ALA A 99 -10.86 -16.50 -17.05
C ALA A 99 -10.59 -17.67 -16.09
N ILE A 100 -11.20 -17.64 -14.90
CA ILE A 100 -11.06 -18.70 -13.89
C ILE A 100 -11.88 -19.96 -14.26
N GLY A 101 -12.91 -19.81 -15.09
CA GLY A 101 -13.72 -20.93 -15.60
C GLY A 101 -15.00 -21.19 -14.79
N ALA A 102 -15.96 -21.86 -15.45
CA ALA A 102 -17.35 -21.94 -15.00
C ALA A 102 -17.59 -22.73 -13.70
N ASN A 103 -16.66 -23.60 -13.31
CA ASN A 103 -16.81 -24.51 -12.16
C ASN A 103 -16.16 -23.98 -10.88
N GLU A 104 -15.46 -22.86 -10.95
CA GLU A 104 -14.75 -22.29 -9.82
C GLU A 104 -15.61 -21.35 -8.98
N ARG A 105 -15.06 -20.95 -7.82
CA ARG A 105 -15.73 -20.04 -6.89
C ARG A 105 -16.10 -18.76 -7.61
N LYS A 106 -17.40 -18.42 -7.64
CA LYS A 106 -17.90 -17.14 -8.21
C LYS A 106 -17.32 -15.88 -7.56
N ARG A 107 -16.64 -16.02 -6.42
CA ARG A 107 -16.03 -14.92 -5.68
C ARG A 107 -14.51 -14.97 -5.86
N ILE A 108 -13.98 -13.90 -6.44
CA ILE A 108 -12.55 -13.72 -6.66
C ILE A 108 -11.90 -13.31 -5.33
N THR A 109 -10.86 -14.04 -4.93
CA THR A 109 -10.03 -13.75 -3.76
C THR A 109 -8.64 -13.31 -4.17
N THR A 110 -7.87 -12.76 -3.23
CA THR A 110 -6.48 -12.35 -3.46
C THR A 110 -5.61 -13.50 -3.94
N GLU A 111 -5.84 -14.71 -3.45
CA GLU A 111 -5.07 -15.90 -3.83
C GLU A 111 -5.33 -16.29 -5.29
N ILE A 112 -6.58 -16.15 -5.73
CA ILE A 112 -6.94 -16.39 -7.14
C ILE A 112 -6.30 -15.34 -8.04
N LEU A 113 -6.25 -14.08 -7.60
CA LEU A 113 -5.59 -13.01 -8.36
C LEU A 113 -4.06 -13.22 -8.41
N GLN A 114 -3.45 -13.68 -7.31
CA GLN A 114 -2.02 -14.02 -7.27
C GLN A 114 -1.68 -15.13 -8.27
N ASP A 115 -2.51 -16.17 -8.33
CA ASP A 115 -2.35 -17.27 -9.28
C ASP A 115 -2.57 -16.80 -10.73
N LEU A 116 -3.66 -16.08 -10.99
CA LEU A 116 -4.03 -15.59 -12.32
C LEU A 116 -2.95 -14.69 -12.94
N PHE A 117 -2.42 -13.75 -12.17
CA PHE A 117 -1.40 -12.80 -12.63
C PHE A 117 0.04 -13.25 -12.35
N GLN A 118 0.23 -14.40 -11.69
CA GLN A 118 1.54 -14.89 -11.26
C GLN A 118 2.36 -13.83 -10.47
N ILE A 119 1.68 -13.10 -9.58
CA ILE A 119 2.29 -12.10 -8.69
C ILE A 119 2.43 -12.69 -7.29
N GLU A 120 3.59 -12.49 -6.68
CA GLU A 120 3.90 -13.07 -5.37
C GLU A 120 3.02 -12.50 -4.26
N GLU A 121 2.77 -11.19 -4.25
CA GLU A 121 2.06 -10.52 -3.17
C GLU A 121 1.01 -9.54 -3.70
N ILE A 122 -0.21 -9.63 -3.15
CA ILE A 122 -1.28 -8.65 -3.40
C ILE A 122 -1.70 -8.03 -2.07
N VAL A 123 -1.59 -6.70 -1.97
CA VAL A 123 -1.91 -5.92 -0.78
C VAL A 123 -3.10 -5.00 -1.05
N ILE A 124 -4.06 -5.02 -0.14
CA ILE A 124 -5.26 -4.17 -0.21
C ILE A 124 -5.12 -3.01 0.77
N GLY A 125 -5.08 -1.79 0.23
CA GLY A 125 -5.09 -0.54 0.96
C GLY A 125 -6.46 -0.22 1.56
N ALA A 126 -6.81 -0.91 2.64
CA ALA A 126 -8.05 -0.69 3.42
C ALA A 126 -8.09 0.54 4.35
N PRO A 127 -6.96 1.15 4.78
CA PRO A 127 -7.03 2.31 5.66
C PRO A 127 -7.73 3.52 5.04
N VAL A 128 -8.55 4.18 5.86
CA VAL A 128 -9.20 5.47 5.54
C VAL A 128 -8.60 6.58 6.40
N SER A 129 -8.68 7.81 5.92
CA SER A 129 -8.23 8.99 6.67
C SER A 129 -9.21 10.16 6.54
N LEU A 130 -9.17 11.05 7.51
CA LEU A 130 -9.78 12.37 7.42
C LEU A 130 -8.69 13.40 7.14
N PRO A 131 -9.01 14.48 6.39
CA PRO A 131 -8.02 15.44 5.93
C PRO A 131 -7.39 16.25 7.07
N SER A 132 -8.05 16.34 8.23
CA SER A 132 -7.54 17.06 9.40
C SER A 132 -8.22 16.64 10.69
N MET A 133 -7.61 17.00 11.83
CA MET A 133 -8.26 16.89 13.15
C MET A 133 -9.54 17.72 13.25
N LYS A 134 -9.63 18.84 12.52
CA LYS A 134 -10.87 19.64 12.46
C LYS A 134 -12.00 18.84 11.81
N ALA A 135 -11.71 18.14 10.71
CA ALA A 135 -12.67 17.23 10.07
C ALA A 135 -13.01 16.04 10.97
N ALA A 136 -12.06 15.54 11.78
CA ALA A 136 -12.33 14.48 12.76
C ALA A 136 -13.25 14.90 13.91
N MET A 137 -13.44 16.20 14.13
CA MET A 137 -14.39 16.73 15.12
C MET A 137 -15.77 17.04 14.52
N ASP A 138 -15.89 17.01 13.20
CA ASP A 138 -17.15 17.22 12.50
C ASP A 138 -17.84 15.86 12.26
N LYS A 139 -19.04 15.72 12.79
CA LYS A 139 -19.83 14.48 12.70
C LYS A 139 -20.27 14.15 11.27
N ASP A 140 -20.31 15.14 10.38
CA ASP A 140 -20.75 14.96 8.99
C ASP A 140 -19.57 14.68 8.04
N SER A 141 -18.33 14.76 8.54
CA SER A 141 -17.14 14.46 7.76
C SER A 141 -16.97 12.96 7.51
N VAL A 142 -16.89 12.57 6.24
CA VAL A 142 -16.73 11.17 5.80
C VAL A 142 -15.25 10.87 5.54
N PRO A 143 -14.67 9.80 6.12
CA PRO A 143 -13.32 9.36 5.80
C PRO A 143 -13.16 8.97 4.32
N THR A 144 -11.99 9.25 3.77
CA THR A 144 -11.63 8.87 2.40
C THR A 144 -10.54 7.80 2.40
N ASP A 145 -10.60 6.87 1.45
CA ASP A 145 -9.59 5.84 1.27
C ASP A 145 -8.19 6.44 1.05
N ILE A 146 -7.20 5.95 1.78
CA ILE A 146 -5.81 6.43 1.67
C ILE A 146 -5.18 6.01 0.33
N TRP A 147 -5.51 4.80 -0.13
CA TRP A 147 -4.99 4.20 -1.37
C TRP A 147 -5.89 4.42 -2.60
N GLY A 148 -6.92 5.28 -2.45
CA GLY A 148 -7.70 5.83 -3.54
C GLY A 148 -8.33 4.80 -4.50
N ASP A 149 -8.64 5.29 -5.70
CA ASP A 149 -9.22 4.52 -6.81
C ASP A 149 -8.12 4.08 -7.80
N ASN A 150 -7.06 3.50 -7.24
CA ASN A 150 -5.83 3.20 -7.94
C ASN A 150 -5.40 1.74 -7.71
N LEU A 151 -4.71 1.21 -8.70
CA LEU A 151 -4.01 -0.07 -8.65
C LEU A 151 -2.58 0.14 -9.14
N MET A 152 -1.63 -0.37 -8.38
CA MET A 152 -0.21 -0.22 -8.66
C MET A 152 0.45 -1.58 -8.75
N LEU A 153 1.39 -1.70 -9.68
CA LEU A 153 2.24 -2.86 -9.86
C LEU A 153 3.67 -2.40 -9.60
N HIS A 154 4.36 -3.06 -8.68
CA HIS A 154 5.72 -2.72 -8.31
C HIS A 154 6.59 -3.96 -8.33
N TYR A 155 7.84 -3.76 -8.76
CA TYR A 155 8.93 -4.63 -8.34
C TYR A 155 9.58 -4.02 -7.11
N VAL A 156 9.61 -4.77 -6.01
CA VAL A 156 10.24 -4.36 -4.76
C VAL A 156 11.29 -5.39 -4.37
N GLY A 157 12.53 -4.91 -4.18
CA GLY A 157 13.63 -5.74 -3.68
C GLY A 157 13.32 -6.27 -2.28
N LYS A 158 13.38 -7.59 -2.10
CA LYS A 158 13.14 -8.25 -0.81
C LYS A 158 14.47 -8.42 -0.06
N PRO A 159 14.45 -8.44 1.28
CA PRO A 159 15.63 -8.84 2.05
C PRO A 159 16.13 -10.21 1.60
N GLN A 160 17.42 -10.32 1.31
CA GLN A 160 18.06 -11.59 0.98
C GLN A 160 18.01 -12.55 2.18
N PRO A 161 18.00 -13.88 1.97
CA PRO A 161 18.03 -14.83 3.07
C PRO A 161 19.20 -14.55 4.03
N GLY A 162 18.89 -14.32 5.30
CA GLY A 162 19.87 -13.98 6.33
C GLY A 162 20.18 -12.49 6.48
N ALA A 163 19.51 -11.61 5.72
CA ALA A 163 19.58 -10.16 5.89
C ALA A 163 18.29 -9.60 6.50
N ASP A 164 18.43 -8.64 7.42
CA ASP A 164 17.31 -7.95 8.07
C ASP A 164 16.72 -6.81 7.22
N SER A 165 17.40 -6.41 6.14
CA SER A 165 17.00 -5.34 5.25
C SER A 165 17.24 -5.71 3.79
N ALA A 166 16.42 -5.15 2.90
CA ALA A 166 16.67 -5.19 1.47
C ALA A 166 17.96 -4.41 1.14
N ASP A 167 18.68 -4.87 0.13
CA ASP A 167 19.87 -4.18 -0.39
C ASP A 167 19.42 -2.97 -1.20
N GLU A 168 19.88 -1.78 -0.83
CA GLU A 168 19.59 -0.54 -1.55
C GLU A 168 20.21 -0.47 -2.95
N ASN A 169 21.14 -1.36 -3.26
CA ASN A 169 21.80 -1.45 -4.57
C ASN A 169 21.06 -2.40 -5.54
N GLU A 170 20.02 -3.10 -5.07
CA GLU A 170 19.14 -3.87 -5.95
C GLU A 170 18.09 -2.97 -6.62
N PRO A 171 17.72 -3.22 -7.88
CA PRO A 171 16.62 -2.51 -8.51
C PRO A 171 15.32 -2.66 -7.70
N SER A 172 14.67 -1.56 -7.37
CA SER A 172 13.41 -1.56 -6.62
C SER A 172 12.63 -0.29 -6.94
N PHE A 173 11.30 -0.35 -6.88
CA PHE A 173 10.49 0.86 -7.02
C PHE A 173 10.84 1.89 -5.95
N GLY A 174 10.99 1.47 -4.70
CA GLY A 174 11.25 2.39 -3.60
C GLY A 174 11.68 1.70 -2.32
N TYR A 175 12.16 2.52 -1.39
CA TYR A 175 12.62 2.10 -0.07
C TYR A 175 12.09 3.02 1.02
N THR A 176 11.90 2.45 2.21
CA THR A 176 11.85 3.22 3.45
C THR A 176 13.24 3.21 4.07
N LEU A 177 14.04 4.24 3.80
CA LEU A 177 15.37 4.41 4.35
C LEU A 177 15.25 4.79 5.82
N ARG A 178 15.61 3.87 6.71
CA ARG A 178 15.52 4.08 8.17
C ARG A 178 16.91 4.23 8.77
N ARG A 179 17.06 5.18 9.71
CA ARG A 179 18.33 5.37 10.43
C ARG A 179 18.66 4.10 11.24
N LYS A 180 19.92 3.64 11.15
CA LYS A 180 20.41 2.50 11.94
C LYS A 180 20.10 2.69 13.43
N GLY A 181 19.60 1.63 14.06
CA GLY A 181 19.21 1.64 15.47
C GLY A 181 17.81 2.22 15.74
N MET A 182 17.05 2.59 14.71
CA MET A 182 15.63 2.94 14.83
C MET A 182 14.75 1.78 14.32
N PRO A 183 13.48 1.66 14.77
CA PRO A 183 12.82 2.51 15.77
C PRO A 183 13.26 2.18 17.21
N VAL A 184 13.13 3.17 18.11
CA VAL A 184 13.41 3.00 19.55
C VAL A 184 12.20 3.41 20.37
N ALA A 185 11.88 2.61 21.39
CA ALA A 185 10.93 2.97 22.43
C ALA A 185 11.65 3.16 23.76
N ASP A 186 11.47 4.30 24.41
CA ASP A 186 12.13 4.65 25.67
C ASP A 186 11.16 5.31 26.65
N LYS A 187 11.56 5.34 27.92
CA LYS A 187 10.73 5.83 29.03
C LYS A 187 11.55 6.78 29.89
N TYR A 188 10.94 7.87 30.31
CA TYR A 188 11.56 8.82 31.24
C TYR A 188 10.51 9.46 32.15
N ASP A 189 10.94 9.84 33.35
CA ASP A 189 10.05 10.46 34.34
C ASP A 189 9.83 11.94 34.02
N GLY A 190 8.58 12.38 34.18
CA GLY A 190 8.19 13.78 34.03
C GLY A 190 8.51 14.62 35.27
N ALA A 191 8.49 15.94 35.08
CA ALA A 191 8.69 16.88 36.18
C ALA A 191 7.65 16.61 37.30
N GLY A 192 8.16 16.39 38.53
CA GLY A 192 7.34 16.10 39.70
C GLY A 192 7.04 14.62 39.97
N GLY A 193 7.61 13.67 39.20
CA GLY A 193 7.62 12.23 39.53
C GLY A 193 6.28 11.51 39.49
N LYS A 194 5.20 12.19 39.06
CA LYS A 194 3.83 11.64 39.00
C LYS A 194 3.43 11.16 37.60
N VAL A 195 4.17 11.55 36.57
CA VAL A 195 3.91 11.22 35.17
C VAL A 195 5.13 10.52 34.61
N LYS A 196 4.92 9.44 33.88
CA LYS A 196 5.98 8.76 33.12
C LYS A 196 5.70 8.93 31.63
N TYR A 197 6.66 9.49 30.91
CA TYR A 197 6.58 9.64 29.47
C TYR A 197 7.06 8.35 28.81
N CYS A 198 6.25 7.86 27.87
CA CYS A 198 6.61 6.76 26.98
C CYS A 198 6.78 7.33 25.58
N ARG A 199 7.99 7.24 25.04
CA ARG A 199 8.35 7.82 23.75
C ARG A 199 8.62 6.71 22.74
N TYR A 200 8.18 6.94 21.51
CA TYR A 200 8.49 6.12 20.34
C TYR A 200 9.12 7.01 19.29
N THR A 201 10.35 6.69 18.89
CA THR A 201 11.11 7.45 17.89
C THR A 201 11.40 6.55 16.70
N ASP A 202 10.95 6.95 15.52
CA ASP A 202 11.33 6.34 14.24
C ASP A 202 11.80 7.44 13.30
N ILE A 203 13.05 7.33 12.81
CA ILE A 203 13.63 8.28 11.87
C ILE A 203 13.79 7.57 10.54
N TYR A 204 12.96 7.96 9.58
CA TYR A 204 12.92 7.35 8.26
C TYR A 204 12.64 8.37 7.16
N LYS A 205 12.96 7.99 5.93
CA LYS A 205 12.56 8.67 4.70
C LYS A 205 12.02 7.65 3.72
N VAL A 206 10.77 7.83 3.28
CA VAL A 206 10.20 7.05 2.18
C VAL A 206 10.64 7.70 0.87
N ALA A 207 11.20 6.93 -0.04
CA ALA A 207 11.70 7.40 -1.32
C ALA A 207 11.39 6.40 -2.44
N VAL A 208 11.01 6.92 -3.61
CA VAL A 208 10.97 6.17 -4.86
C VAL A 208 12.33 6.34 -5.51
N VAL A 209 12.94 5.23 -5.92
CA VAL A 209 14.29 5.19 -6.50
C VAL A 209 14.30 4.66 -7.94
N GLY A 210 13.29 3.86 -8.32
CA GLY A 210 13.14 3.30 -9.67
C GLY A 210 11.72 3.46 -10.19
N GLY A 211 11.42 4.59 -10.83
CA GLY A 211 10.08 4.86 -11.39
C GLY A 211 9.69 3.96 -12.58
N ASP A 212 10.65 3.26 -13.15
CA ASP A 212 10.52 2.23 -14.18
C ASP A 212 10.13 0.85 -13.62
N ALA A 213 10.49 0.57 -12.36
CA ALA A 213 10.08 -0.62 -11.61
C ALA A 213 8.63 -0.55 -11.09
N GLY A 214 7.86 0.44 -11.53
CA GLY A 214 6.47 0.63 -11.14
C GLY A 214 5.54 0.88 -12.32
N TYR A 215 4.26 0.59 -12.13
CA TYR A 215 3.17 0.97 -13.03
C TYR A 215 1.95 1.39 -12.21
N LEU A 216 1.29 2.47 -12.62
CA LEU A 216 0.13 3.02 -11.93
C LEU A 216 -1.10 3.02 -12.85
N ILE A 217 -2.20 2.44 -12.38
CA ILE A 217 -3.51 2.48 -13.01
C ILE A 217 -4.43 3.35 -12.16
N THR A 218 -5.00 4.40 -12.76
CA THR A 218 -5.87 5.38 -12.08
C THR A 218 -7.26 5.48 -12.69
N GLY A 219 -8.23 5.95 -11.91
CA GLY A 219 -9.60 6.22 -12.38
C GLY A 219 -10.38 4.94 -12.68
N ILE A 220 -10.21 3.90 -11.85
CA ILE A 220 -10.76 2.56 -12.07
C ILE A 220 -12.28 2.52 -11.91
N SER A 221 -12.81 3.24 -10.93
CA SER A 221 -14.23 3.33 -10.61
C SER A 221 -14.91 4.58 -11.16
N LYS A 222 -14.25 5.76 -11.13
CA LYS A 222 -14.89 7.07 -11.36
C LYS A 222 -14.05 8.07 -12.16
#